data_AF-A0A1F8LY55-F1
#
_entry.id   AF-A0A1F8LY55-F1
#
_cell.length_a   1.000
_cell.length_b   1.000
_cell.length_c   1.000
_cell.angle_alpha   90.00
_cell.angle_beta   90.00
_cell.angle_gamma   90.00
#
_symmetry.space_group_name_H-M   'P 1'
#
loop_
_entity.id
_entity.type
_entity.pdbx_description
1 polymer ?
#
loop_
_entity_poly.entity_id
_entity_poly.type
_entity_poly.pdbx_seq_one_letter_code
_entity_poly.pdbx_strand_id
1 'polypeptide(L)'
;MSWLLNSTDPLVVEAYNRATSWMPETADFQQSGTFCCARCSLAFWRNYKVGNFLNKDALITKGLQALTDNRLGDGTWRRFPFYYAVYTLMDLNLDAAQAELKYARPAMEKFMKKTRLNAYSQRRTAIFQKALELAN
;
A
#
# COMPACT_ATOMS: atom_id res chain seq x y z
N MET A 1 -2.56 -21.69 -11.52
CA MET A 1 -3.03 -20.34 -11.89
C MET A 1 -2.07 -19.32 -11.29
N SER A 2 -1.49 -18.46 -12.11
CA SER A 2 -0.73 -17.30 -11.65
C SER A 2 -1.73 -16.25 -11.24
N TRP A 3 -1.92 -16.09 -9.93
CA TRP A 3 -2.95 -15.24 -9.33
C TRP A 3 -2.83 -13.77 -9.75
N LEU A 4 -1.60 -13.30 -9.95
CA LEU A 4 -1.34 -11.92 -10.37
C LEU A 4 -1.68 -11.67 -11.84
N LEU A 5 -1.49 -12.67 -12.70
CA LEU A 5 -1.58 -12.53 -14.16
C LEU A 5 -2.84 -13.18 -14.74
N ASN A 6 -3.69 -13.78 -13.90
CA ASN A 6 -4.83 -14.59 -14.32
C ASN A 6 -4.47 -15.66 -15.37
N SER A 7 -3.23 -16.17 -15.34
CA SER A 7 -2.71 -17.10 -16.33
C SER A 7 -2.75 -18.54 -15.82
N THR A 8 -3.18 -19.47 -16.67
CA THR A 8 -3.15 -20.91 -16.40
C THR A 8 -1.96 -21.61 -17.04
N ASP A 9 -1.11 -20.89 -17.78
CA ASP A 9 0.09 -21.44 -18.40
C ASP A 9 1.04 -22.02 -17.33
N PRO A 10 1.40 -23.31 -17.41
CA PRO A 10 2.29 -23.96 -16.43
C PRO A 10 3.62 -23.23 -16.22
N LEU A 11 4.24 -22.69 -17.27
CA LEU A 11 5.52 -22.00 -17.18
C LEU A 11 5.38 -20.67 -16.43
N VAL A 12 4.28 -19.96 -16.67
CA VAL A 12 3.97 -18.70 -15.97
C VAL A 12 3.68 -18.96 -14.50
N VAL A 13 2.95 -20.04 -14.19
CA VAL A 13 2.67 -20.48 -12.82
C VAL A 13 3.96 -20.84 -12.09
N GLU A 14 4.82 -21.65 -12.71
CA GLU A 14 6.10 -22.06 -12.12
C GLU A 14 7.02 -20.87 -11.88
N ALA A 15 7.15 -19.96 -12.85
CA ALA A 15 7.95 -18.75 -12.71
C ALA A 15 7.44 -17.86 -11.56
N TYR A 16 6.11 -17.70 -11.44
CA TYR A 16 5.50 -16.97 -10.33
C TYR A 16 5.79 -17.62 -8.97
N ASN A 17 5.62 -18.93 -8.87
CA ASN A 17 5.88 -19.67 -7.63
C ASN A 17 7.35 -19.57 -7.22
N ARG A 18 8.28 -19.73 -8.18
CA ARG A 18 9.71 -19.57 -7.92
C ARG A 18 10.04 -18.16 -7.42
N ALA A 19 9.50 -17.12 -8.05
CA ALA A 19 9.74 -15.73 -7.69
C ALA A 19 9.18 -15.34 -6.30
N THR A 20 8.15 -16.04 -5.81
CA THR A 20 7.45 -15.72 -4.56
C THR A 20 7.72 -16.70 -3.42
N SER A 21 8.36 -17.84 -3.68
CA SER A 21 8.65 -18.91 -2.72
C SER A 21 9.36 -18.46 -1.43
N TRP A 22 10.21 -17.44 -1.51
CA TRP A 22 10.95 -16.91 -0.35
C TRP A 22 10.11 -15.98 0.55
N MET A 23 8.99 -15.44 0.05
CA MET A 23 8.21 -14.43 0.78
C MET A 23 7.50 -15.01 2.03
N PRO A 24 6.99 -16.25 2.03
CA PRO A 24 6.47 -16.90 3.22
C PRO A 24 7.55 -17.34 4.24
N GLU A 25 8.81 -17.43 3.84
CA GLU A 25 9.87 -17.99 4.69
C GLU A 25 10.67 -16.93 5.45
N THR A 26 10.46 -15.65 5.13
CA THR A 26 11.22 -14.53 5.74
C THR A 26 10.54 -14.01 7.01
N ALA A 27 10.96 -14.56 8.16
CA ALA A 27 10.37 -14.31 9.48
C ALA A 27 10.29 -12.83 9.88
N ASP A 28 11.33 -12.03 9.59
CA ASP A 28 11.43 -10.64 10.06
C ASP A 28 10.30 -9.73 9.53
N PHE A 29 9.94 -9.92 8.26
CA PHE A 29 8.88 -9.14 7.62
C PHE A 29 7.49 -9.63 8.01
N GLN A 30 7.35 -10.92 8.35
CA GLN A 30 6.10 -11.47 8.86
C GLN A 30 5.78 -11.03 10.29
N GLN A 31 6.81 -10.79 11.09
CA GLN A 31 6.65 -10.31 12.46
C GLN A 31 6.26 -8.84 12.49
N SER A 32 6.96 -7.99 11.72
CA SER A 32 6.73 -6.54 11.75
C SER A 32 5.65 -6.05 10.78
N GLY A 33 5.33 -6.83 9.74
CA GLY A 33 4.50 -6.35 8.63
C GLY A 33 5.17 -5.26 7.80
N THR A 34 6.47 -5.01 7.96
CA THR A 34 7.25 -4.03 7.20
C THR A 34 8.40 -4.71 6.46
N PHE A 35 8.98 -4.06 5.45
CA PHE A 35 10.10 -4.59 4.67
C PHE A 35 11.38 -3.74 4.89
N CYS A 36 12.25 -3.67 3.89
CA CYS A 36 13.54 -2.96 3.94
C CYS A 36 13.47 -1.47 4.34
N CYS A 37 12.41 -0.77 3.94
CA CYS A 37 12.18 0.66 4.16
C CYS A 37 10.71 1.00 3.92
N ALA A 38 10.27 2.22 4.23
CA ALA A 38 8.87 2.60 4.05
C ALA A 38 8.34 2.44 2.61
N ARG A 39 9.14 2.80 1.59
CA ARG A 39 8.77 2.61 0.17
C ARG A 39 8.69 1.13 -0.19
N CYS A 40 9.67 0.34 0.26
CA CYS A 40 9.69 -1.12 0.13
C CYS A 40 8.43 -1.74 0.76
N SER A 41 8.06 -1.33 1.97
CA SER A 41 6.87 -1.83 2.70
C SER A 41 5.58 -1.58 1.91
N LEU A 42 5.41 -0.37 1.36
CA LEU A 42 4.25 -0.05 0.53
C LEU A 42 4.16 -0.95 -0.72
N ALA A 43 5.28 -1.15 -1.42
CA ALA A 43 5.33 -2.05 -2.57
C ALA A 43 5.03 -3.50 -2.18
N PHE A 44 5.60 -3.93 -1.06
CA PHE A 44 5.39 -5.25 -0.49
C PHE A 44 3.92 -5.49 -0.17
N TRP A 45 3.23 -4.58 0.54
CA TRP A 45 1.82 -4.72 0.88
C TRP A 45 0.93 -4.85 -0.36
N ARG A 46 1.17 -4.03 -1.40
CA ARG A 46 0.41 -4.10 -2.65
C ARG A 46 0.57 -5.46 -3.32
N ASN A 47 1.80 -5.97 -3.40
CA ASN A 47 2.06 -7.30 -3.94
C ASN A 47 1.44 -8.42 -3.08
N TYR A 48 1.58 -8.32 -1.76
CA TYR A 48 1.09 -9.33 -0.82
C TYR A 48 -0.45 -9.41 -0.82
N LYS A 49 -1.14 -8.27 -1.00
CA LYS A 49 -2.61 -8.21 -1.04
C LYS A 49 -3.19 -8.98 -2.22
N VAL A 50 -2.59 -8.84 -3.41
CA VAL A 50 -3.04 -9.47 -4.65
C VAL A 50 -2.47 -10.88 -4.86
N GLY A 51 -1.39 -11.22 -4.17
CA GLY A 51 -0.78 -12.55 -4.21
C GLY A 51 -1.57 -13.60 -3.43
N ASN A 52 -1.25 -14.87 -3.70
CA ASN A 52 -1.84 -16.02 -3.02
C ASN A 52 -1.07 -16.38 -1.75
N PHE A 53 -1.02 -15.44 -0.79
CA PHE A 53 -0.33 -15.63 0.48
C PHE A 53 -1.33 -15.87 1.62
N LEU A 54 -0.99 -16.81 2.50
CA LEU A 54 -1.74 -17.05 3.73
C LEU A 54 -1.62 -15.84 4.67
N ASN A 55 -2.67 -15.58 5.47
CA ASN A 55 -2.69 -14.54 6.50
C ASN A 55 -2.33 -13.12 6.02
N LYS A 56 -2.53 -12.83 4.72
CA LYS A 56 -2.15 -11.55 4.10
C LYS A 56 -2.70 -10.32 4.82
N ASP A 57 -3.98 -10.36 5.20
CA ASP A 57 -4.63 -9.21 5.84
C ASP A 57 -4.09 -8.97 7.25
N ALA A 58 -3.77 -10.03 8.00
CA ALA A 58 -3.14 -9.92 9.32
C ALA A 58 -1.73 -9.32 9.22
N LEU A 59 -0.93 -9.77 8.26
CA LEU A 59 0.42 -9.24 8.03
C LEU A 59 0.36 -7.75 7.64
N ILE A 60 -0.52 -7.40 6.70
CA ILE A 60 -0.67 -6.02 6.24
C ILE A 60 -1.18 -5.13 7.38
N THR A 61 -2.08 -5.63 8.23
CA THR A 61 -2.57 -4.89 9.41
C THR A 61 -1.45 -4.55 10.38
N LYS A 62 -0.48 -5.45 10.62
CA LYS A 62 0.72 -5.11 11.40
C LYS A 62 1.56 -4.01 10.74
N GLY A 63 1.70 -4.06 9.42
CA GLY A 63 2.38 -3.01 8.65
C GLY A 63 1.67 -1.66 8.75
N LEU A 64 0.33 -1.65 8.76
CA LEU A 64 -0.48 -0.46 8.95
C LEU A 64 -0.33 0.11 10.36
N GLN A 65 -0.12 -0.72 11.39
CA GLN A 65 0.23 -0.22 12.72
C GLN A 65 1.54 0.58 12.69
N ALA A 66 2.56 0.12 11.96
CA ALA A 66 3.79 0.89 11.80
C ALA A 66 3.55 2.24 11.07
N LEU A 67 2.55 2.32 10.19
CA LEU A 67 2.12 3.56 9.58
C LEU A 67 1.48 4.49 10.62
N THR A 68 0.58 3.97 11.47
CA THR A 68 -0.03 4.68 12.60
C THR A 68 1.03 5.25 13.55
N ASP A 69 2.03 4.47 13.91
CA ASP A 69 3.12 4.87 14.83
C ASP A 69 4.00 5.98 14.24
N ASN A 70 3.97 6.18 12.92
CA ASN A 70 4.72 7.22 12.22
C ASN A 70 3.90 8.46 11.88
N ARG A 71 2.65 8.58 12.36
CA ARG A 71 1.81 9.77 12.17
C ARG A 71 2.48 11.02 12.76
N LEU A 72 2.42 12.13 12.03
CA LEU A 72 2.96 13.43 12.45
C LEU A 72 1.91 14.37 13.05
N GLY A 73 0.63 13.99 13.05
CA GLY A 73 -0.49 14.80 13.54
C GLY A 73 -1.06 15.80 12.53
N ASP A 74 -0.38 16.01 11.39
CA ASP A 74 -0.81 16.92 10.32
C ASP A 74 -1.47 16.20 9.13
N GLY A 75 -1.84 14.92 9.32
CA GLY A 75 -2.34 14.04 8.27
C GLY A 75 -1.24 13.41 7.42
N THR A 76 0.04 13.60 7.76
CA THR A 76 1.16 12.94 7.07
C THR A 76 1.88 11.95 8.00
N TRP A 77 2.83 11.21 7.43
CA TRP A 77 3.64 10.23 8.12
C TRP A 77 5.13 10.55 7.95
N ARG A 78 5.92 10.32 8.99
CA ARG A 78 7.34 10.71 9.04
C ARG A 78 8.19 10.04 7.95
N ARG A 79 8.08 8.72 7.81
CA ARG A 79 8.98 7.93 6.94
C ARG A 79 8.33 7.50 5.61
N PHE A 80 7.02 7.60 5.49
CA PHE A 80 6.27 7.04 4.36
C PHE A 80 6.06 8.08 3.25
N PRO A 81 6.44 7.80 1.99
CA PRO A 81 6.21 8.72 0.89
C PRO A 81 4.71 8.94 0.67
N PHE A 82 4.23 10.16 0.93
CA PHE A 82 2.80 10.48 1.06
C PHE A 82 1.93 9.97 -0.10
N TYR A 83 2.22 10.39 -1.33
CA TYR A 83 1.44 9.98 -2.51
C TYR A 83 1.39 8.46 -2.70
N TYR A 84 2.51 7.80 -2.45
CA TYR A 84 2.59 6.36 -2.63
C TYR A 84 1.88 5.61 -1.50
N ALA A 85 1.92 6.15 -0.28
CA ALA A 85 1.16 5.63 0.85
C ALA A 85 -0.34 5.71 0.57
N VAL A 86 -0.85 6.87 0.18
CA VAL A 86 -2.27 7.05 -0.19
C VAL A 86 -2.67 6.07 -1.30
N TYR A 87 -1.90 6.00 -2.38
CA TYR A 87 -2.18 5.07 -3.48
C TYR A 87 -2.18 3.61 -3.02
N THR A 88 -1.27 3.23 -2.13
CA THR A 88 -1.23 1.88 -1.55
C THR A 88 -2.45 1.60 -0.69
N LEU A 89 -2.83 2.51 0.20
CA LEU A 89 -3.97 2.34 1.11
C LEU A 89 -5.28 2.12 0.36
N MET A 90 -5.46 2.79 -0.79
CA MET A 90 -6.62 2.59 -1.66
C MET A 90 -6.71 1.16 -2.23
N ASP A 91 -5.57 0.52 -2.50
CA ASP A 91 -5.52 -0.83 -3.07
C ASP A 91 -5.76 -1.94 -2.01
N LEU A 92 -5.61 -1.63 -0.71
CA LEU A 92 -5.61 -2.66 0.34
C LEU A 92 -7.01 -3.15 0.73
N ASN A 93 -8.04 -2.31 0.59
CA ASN A 93 -9.42 -2.61 1.00
C ASN A 93 -9.52 -3.29 2.38
N LEU A 94 -8.92 -2.65 3.39
CA LEU A 94 -8.95 -3.06 4.79
C LEU A 94 -9.45 -1.89 5.64
N ASP A 95 -10.19 -2.17 6.71
CA ASP A 95 -10.69 -1.13 7.63
C ASP A 95 -9.54 -0.29 8.23
N ALA A 96 -8.44 -0.96 8.60
CA ALA A 96 -7.23 -0.28 9.07
C ALA A 96 -6.63 0.66 7.99
N ALA A 97 -6.71 0.30 6.71
CA ALA A 97 -6.25 1.16 5.63
C ALA A 97 -7.20 2.36 5.41
N GLN A 98 -8.51 2.14 5.54
CA GLN A 98 -9.49 3.23 5.51
C GLN A 98 -9.29 4.21 6.67
N ALA A 99 -8.98 3.72 7.87
CA ALA A 99 -8.66 4.58 9.01
C ALA A 99 -7.44 5.49 8.74
N GLU A 100 -6.42 4.97 8.08
CA GLU A 100 -5.25 5.76 7.66
C GLU A 100 -5.58 6.76 6.53
N LEU A 101 -6.46 6.41 5.59
CA LEU A 101 -6.97 7.35 4.58
C LEU A 101 -7.76 8.50 5.24
N LYS A 102 -8.59 8.20 6.24
CA LYS A 102 -9.33 9.19 7.04
C LYS A 102 -8.38 10.13 7.78
N TYR A 103 -7.34 9.58 8.40
CA TYR A 103 -6.29 10.39 9.04
C TYR A 103 -5.58 11.31 8.03
N ALA A 104 -5.32 10.83 6.80
CA ALA A 104 -4.60 11.58 5.78
C ALA A 104 -5.43 12.66 5.06
N ARG A 105 -6.76 12.67 5.24
CA ARG A 105 -7.70 13.60 4.60
C ARG A 105 -7.24 15.07 4.59
N PRO A 106 -6.92 15.71 5.74
CA PRO A 106 -6.52 17.12 5.76
C PRO A 106 -5.26 17.40 4.93
N ALA A 107 -4.30 16.46 4.90
CA ALA A 107 -3.09 16.59 4.09
C ALA A 107 -3.40 16.47 2.59
N MET A 108 -4.28 15.52 2.20
CA MET A 108 -4.73 15.36 0.81
C MET A 108 -5.40 16.64 0.29
N GLU A 109 -6.34 17.21 1.05
CA GLU A 109 -7.02 18.47 0.70
C GLU A 109 -6.03 19.63 0.55
N LYS A 110 -5.06 19.75 1.47
CA LYS A 110 -4.02 20.78 1.44
C LYS A 110 -3.14 20.63 0.18
N PHE A 111 -2.76 19.41 -0.19
CA PHE A 111 -1.96 19.18 -1.39
C PHE A 111 -2.74 19.42 -2.69
N MET A 112 -4.03 19.07 -2.75
CA MET A 112 -4.87 19.39 -3.90
C MET A 112 -4.92 20.89 -4.16
N LYS A 113 -5.08 21.72 -3.12
CA LYS A 113 -5.09 23.19 -3.24
C LYS A 113 -3.77 23.78 -3.74
N LYS A 114 -2.64 23.12 -3.50
CA LYS A 114 -1.29 23.61 -3.83
C LYS A 114 -0.71 23.05 -5.12
N THR A 115 -1.43 22.17 -5.81
CA THR A 115 -0.91 21.46 -6.97
C THR A 115 -0.72 22.39 -8.15
N ARG A 116 0.54 22.63 -8.56
CA ARG A 116 0.87 23.32 -9.81
C ARG A 116 0.64 22.39 -11.00
N LEU A 117 0.01 22.90 -12.06
CA LEU A 117 -0.34 22.14 -13.25
C LEU A 117 0.93 21.71 -14.02
N ASN A 118 1.14 20.40 -14.10
CA ASN A 118 2.08 19.72 -15.00
C ASN A 118 1.55 18.29 -15.34
N ALA A 119 2.21 17.57 -16.25
CA ALA A 119 1.76 16.23 -16.67
C ALA A 119 1.58 15.23 -15.51
N TYR A 120 2.41 15.32 -14.46
CA TYR A 120 2.32 14.44 -13.29
C TYR A 120 1.26 14.90 -12.27
N SER A 121 0.88 16.17 -12.31
CA SER A 121 -0.09 16.78 -11.40
C SER A 121 -1.49 16.21 -11.60
N GLN A 122 -1.90 15.96 -12.86
CA GLN A 122 -3.22 15.42 -13.17
C GLN A 122 -3.44 14.05 -12.53
N ARG A 123 -2.47 13.15 -12.66
CA ARG A 123 -2.52 11.82 -12.04
C ARG A 123 -2.58 11.90 -10.52
N ARG A 124 -1.80 12.79 -9.91
CA ARG A 124 -1.76 12.99 -8.46
C ARG A 124 -3.09 13.52 -7.93
N THR A 125 -3.70 14.47 -8.63
CA THR A 125 -5.03 14.99 -8.31
C THR A 125 -6.08 13.90 -8.40
N ALA A 126 -6.06 13.08 -9.45
CA ALA A 126 -7.00 11.97 -9.61
C ALA A 126 -6.90 10.93 -8.48
N ILE A 127 -5.67 10.63 -8.04
CA ILE A 127 -5.44 9.73 -6.88
C ILE A 127 -6.07 10.32 -5.62
N PHE A 128 -5.83 11.60 -5.33
CA PHE A 128 -6.39 12.24 -4.13
C PHE A 128 -7.90 12.35 -4.16
N GLN A 129 -8.49 12.71 -5.30
CA GLN A 129 -9.94 12.78 -5.45
C GLN A 129 -10.59 11.43 -5.08
N LYS A 130 -10.09 10.34 -5.66
CA LYS A 130 -10.59 9.00 -5.37
C LYS A 130 -10.28 8.55 -3.93
N ALA A 131 -9.13 8.92 -3.38
CA ALA A 131 -8.78 8.62 -2.00
C ALA A 131 -9.71 9.34 -1.00
N LEU A 132 -10.09 10.59 -1.28
CA LEU A 132 -11.01 11.37 -0.46
C LEU A 132 -12.42 10.77 -0.45
N GLU A 133 -12.89 10.27 -1.59
CA GLU A 133 -14.18 9.56 -1.68
C GLU A 133 -14.22 8.31 -0.79
N LEU A 134 -13.11 7.57 -0.73
CA LEU A 134 -12.93 6.39 0.13
C LEU A 134 -12.71 6.74 1.61
N ALA A 135 -12.34 7.99 1.91
CA ALA A 135 -12.07 8.49 3.26
C ALA A 135 -13.31 9.12 3.92
N ASN A 136 -14.49 8.97 3.33
CA ASN A 136 -15.77 9.42 3.92
C ASN A 136 -16.21 8.51 5.08
#